data_AF-A0AAW5K168-F1
#
_entry.id   AF-A0AAW5K168-F1
#
_cell.length_a   1.000
_cell.length_b   1.000
_cell.length_c   1.000
_cell.angle_alpha   90.00
_cell.angle_beta   90.00
_cell.angle_gamma   90.00
#
_symmetry.space_group_name_H-M   'P 1'
#
loop_
_entity.id
_entity.type
_entity.pdbx_description
1 polymer ?
#
loop_
_entity_poly.entity_id
_entity_poly.type
_entity_poly.pdbx_seq_one_letter_code
_entity_poly.pdbx_strand_id
1 'polypeptide(L)'
;MAVLVVAVLMCSLGGCSDSESGWLEGRAFTMRAYSNTGELTLTSHAEKIGLDGNVTTDSRYYGIGTNGSVSSGSTDSLSSVITVTLDGRELDSCGDTLIFTEDGLEPVKDFAADALKSQDTGKTTGTGSTSQLLNRYKDSFAKKHVVVIKSQMGTPIEVFNGDTIKWDIDDNLPKTTRLMVDGKTLYIHRANFQILDKDSLQ
;
A
#
# COMPACT_ATOMS: atom_id res chain seq x y z
N MET A 1 -44.09 45.76 20.23
CA MET A 1 -42.66 45.88 20.55
C MET A 1 -42.02 44.52 20.38
N ALA A 2 -41.01 44.46 19.53
CA ALA A 2 -40.26 43.26 19.20
C ALA A 2 -39.25 42.94 20.30
N VAL A 3 -39.06 41.66 20.61
CA VAL A 3 -37.76 41.14 21.04
C VAL A 3 -37.56 39.78 20.37
N LEU A 4 -36.80 39.79 19.28
CA LEU A 4 -36.24 38.62 18.63
C LEU A 4 -34.94 38.29 19.39
N VAL A 5 -34.91 37.19 20.13
CA VAL A 5 -33.66 36.69 20.75
C VAL A 5 -33.00 35.75 19.75
N VAL A 6 -31.98 36.25 19.06
CA VAL A 6 -31.09 35.43 18.22
C VAL A 6 -30.00 34.87 19.12
N ALA A 7 -30.11 33.59 19.47
CA ALA A 7 -29.02 32.86 20.12
C ALA A 7 -28.01 32.44 19.04
N VAL A 8 -26.89 33.16 18.96
CA VAL A 8 -25.74 32.77 18.12
C VAL A 8 -25.05 31.60 18.81
N LEU A 9 -25.34 30.38 18.35
CA LEU A 9 -24.62 29.18 18.74
C LEU A 9 -23.25 29.22 18.04
N MET A 10 -22.20 29.64 18.74
CA MET A 10 -20.84 29.51 18.23
C MET A 10 -20.44 28.04 18.26
N CYS A 11 -20.46 27.39 17.09
CA CYS A 11 -19.79 26.11 16.89
C CYS A 11 -18.28 26.34 16.98
N SER A 12 -17.69 26.03 18.12
CA SER A 12 -16.26 25.74 18.18
C SER A 12 -16.04 24.43 17.42
N LEU A 13 -15.75 24.55 16.12
CA LEU A 13 -15.13 23.47 15.35
C LEU A 13 -13.75 23.25 15.96
N GLY A 14 -13.66 22.34 16.93
CA GLY A 14 -12.40 21.71 17.26
C GLY A 14 -11.94 21.00 16.00
N GLY A 15 -10.78 21.39 15.47
CA GLY A 15 -10.14 20.70 14.37
C GLY A 15 -9.88 19.25 14.79
N CYS A 16 -10.74 18.34 14.36
CA CYS A 16 -10.37 16.95 14.22
C CYS A 16 -9.39 16.93 13.04
N SER A 17 -8.14 16.54 13.30
CA SER A 17 -7.24 16.17 12.22
C SER A 17 -7.87 14.97 11.53
N ASP A 18 -8.55 15.21 10.41
CA ASP A 18 -9.09 14.14 9.58
C ASP A 18 -7.91 13.28 9.14
N SER A 19 -7.72 12.13 9.78
CA SER A 19 -6.96 11.03 9.19
C SER A 19 -7.63 10.72 7.86
N GLU A 20 -6.88 10.77 6.76
CA GLU A 20 -7.38 10.41 5.44
C GLU A 20 -7.76 8.93 5.47
N SER A 21 -9.05 8.67 5.72
CA SER A 21 -9.62 7.34 5.79
C SER A 21 -10.14 6.94 4.43
N GLY A 22 -9.40 6.09 3.73
CA GLY A 22 -9.80 5.57 2.42
C GLY A 22 -10.25 4.12 2.50
N TRP A 23 -11.27 3.78 1.72
CA TRP A 23 -11.71 2.40 1.54
C TRP A 23 -11.22 1.87 0.21
N LEU A 24 -10.78 0.62 0.18
CA LEU A 24 -10.43 -0.02 -1.10
C LEU A 24 -11.69 -0.19 -1.95
N GLU A 25 -11.60 0.18 -3.22
CA GLU A 25 -12.64 -0.03 -4.22
C GLU A 25 -12.45 -1.41 -4.86
N GLY A 26 -13.48 -2.24 -4.80
CA GLY A 26 -13.46 -3.58 -5.39
C GLY A 26 -14.39 -4.53 -4.64
N ARG A 27 -14.19 -5.82 -4.90
CA ARG A 27 -14.87 -6.91 -4.19
C ARG A 27 -14.02 -7.34 -3.00
N ALA A 28 -14.24 -8.54 -2.47
CA ALA A 28 -13.35 -9.09 -1.46
C ALA A 28 -11.90 -9.18 -1.95
N PHE A 29 -10.98 -9.07 -1.00
CA PHE A 29 -9.55 -9.02 -1.25
C PHE A 29 -8.81 -10.02 -0.36
N THR A 30 -7.73 -10.60 -0.90
CA THR A 30 -6.68 -11.21 -0.10
C THR A 30 -5.61 -10.17 0.19
N MET A 31 -5.40 -9.85 1.46
CA MET A 31 -4.28 -9.05 1.95
C MET A 31 -3.09 -9.97 2.27
N ARG A 32 -1.91 -9.60 1.76
CA ARG A 32 -0.64 -10.19 2.15
C ARG A 32 0.32 -9.11 2.63
N ALA A 33 0.90 -9.32 3.80
CA ALA A 33 1.95 -8.45 4.34
C ALA A 33 3.31 -9.12 4.17
N TYR A 34 4.31 -8.33 3.81
CA TYR A 34 5.68 -8.79 3.63
C TYR A 34 6.65 -7.90 4.37
N SER A 35 7.71 -8.52 4.89
CA SER A 35 8.85 -7.81 5.46
C SER A 35 9.52 -6.90 4.43
N ASN A 36 10.41 -6.02 4.89
CA ASN A 36 11.21 -5.17 4.01
C ASN A 36 12.09 -5.98 3.02
N THR A 37 12.43 -7.23 3.34
CA THR A 37 13.20 -8.16 2.50
C THR A 37 12.31 -9.02 1.59
N GLY A 38 10.99 -9.01 1.77
CA GLY A 38 10.04 -9.72 0.90
C GLY A 38 9.57 -11.07 1.43
N GLU A 39 9.80 -11.38 2.70
CA GLU A 39 9.25 -12.58 3.36
C GLU A 39 7.78 -12.35 3.70
N LEU A 40 6.91 -13.32 3.40
CA LEU A 40 5.49 -13.25 3.75
C LEU A 40 5.32 -13.37 5.27
N THR A 41 4.70 -12.37 5.90
CA THR A 41 4.51 -12.30 7.37
C THR A 41 3.08 -12.54 7.80
N LEU A 42 2.10 -12.14 6.98
CA LEU A 42 0.68 -12.27 7.27
C LEU A 42 -0.12 -12.47 5.99
N THR A 43 -1.14 -13.31 6.04
CA THR A 43 -2.19 -13.40 5.02
C THR A 43 -3.55 -13.31 5.70
N SER A 44 -4.43 -12.48 5.14
CA SER A 44 -5.81 -12.34 5.59
C SER A 44 -6.74 -12.12 4.40
N HIS A 45 -8.02 -12.44 4.55
CA HIS A 45 -9.06 -12.21 3.54
C HIS A 45 -10.17 -11.38 4.18
N ALA A 46 -10.69 -10.42 3.42
CA ALA A 46 -11.77 -9.55 3.88
C ALA A 46 -12.63 -9.06 2.72
N GLU A 47 -13.91 -8.80 2.99
CA GLU A 47 -14.84 -8.21 2.02
C GLU A 47 -14.72 -6.69 1.97
N LYS A 48 -14.41 -6.06 3.11
CA LYS A 48 -14.28 -4.62 3.25
C LYS A 48 -12.95 -4.27 3.90
N ILE A 49 -12.13 -3.50 3.17
CA ILE A 49 -10.81 -3.08 3.63
C ILE A 49 -10.71 -1.55 3.70
N GLY A 50 -10.40 -1.04 4.89
CA GLY A 50 -10.03 0.36 5.13
C GLY A 50 -8.52 0.50 5.31
N LEU A 51 -7.96 1.59 4.80
CA LEU A 51 -6.57 1.98 5.02
C LEU A 51 -6.51 3.42 5.50
N ASP A 52 -6.03 3.58 6.72
CA ASP A 52 -5.95 4.86 7.39
C ASP A 52 -4.49 5.26 7.59
N GLY A 53 -4.16 6.44 7.11
CA GLY A 53 -2.87 7.07 7.35
C GLY A 53 -2.81 7.70 8.74
N ASN A 54 -1.91 7.23 9.60
CA ASN A 54 -1.70 7.93 10.87
C ASN A 54 -0.86 9.19 10.63
N VAL A 55 -1.29 10.34 11.14
CA VAL A 55 -0.60 11.62 10.91
C VAL A 55 0.29 11.96 12.11
N THR A 56 1.53 12.34 11.82
CA THR A 56 2.46 12.88 12.83
C THR A 56 2.68 14.36 12.59
N THR A 57 2.45 15.16 13.64
CA THR A 57 2.69 16.60 13.62
C THR A 57 4.09 16.89 14.14
N ASP A 58 4.99 17.33 13.25
CA ASP A 58 6.33 17.79 13.65
C ASP A 58 6.29 19.29 13.95
N SER A 59 6.54 19.67 15.20
CA SER A 59 6.65 21.07 15.61
C SER A 59 8.05 21.60 15.31
N ARG A 60 8.15 22.53 14.38
CA ARG A 60 9.40 23.17 13.99
C ARG A 60 9.50 24.60 14.50
N TYR A 61 10.69 24.96 14.94
CA TYR A 61 10.97 26.29 15.45
C TYR A 61 11.79 27.10 14.44
N TYR A 62 11.25 28.22 13.97
CA TYR A 62 11.81 28.98 12.84
C TYR A 62 12.43 30.33 13.23
N GLY A 63 12.56 30.63 14.52
CA GLY A 63 13.38 31.75 15.01
C GLY A 63 12.75 32.55 16.14
N ILE A 64 13.59 33.36 16.81
CA ILE A 64 13.18 34.30 17.86
C ILE A 64 13.03 35.70 17.21
N GLY A 65 11.84 36.28 17.30
CA GLY A 65 11.55 37.66 16.89
C GLY A 65 12.27 38.68 17.76
N THR A 66 12.40 39.92 17.28
CA THR A 66 13.12 41.01 17.96
C THR A 66 12.55 41.42 19.32
N ASN A 67 11.34 40.99 19.66
CA ASN A 67 10.66 41.15 20.95
C ASN A 67 10.74 39.90 21.85
N GLY A 68 11.51 38.87 21.46
CA GLY A 68 11.59 37.60 22.17
C GLY A 68 10.50 36.58 21.81
N SER A 69 9.61 36.88 20.85
CA SER A 69 8.55 35.94 20.44
C SER A 69 9.12 34.75 19.67
N VAL A 70 8.62 33.57 20.01
CA VAL A 70 9.04 32.29 19.45
C VAL A 70 8.15 31.97 18.24
N SER A 71 8.69 32.05 17.01
CA SER A 71 7.98 31.63 15.79
C SER A 71 8.07 30.11 15.61
N SER A 72 6.96 29.41 15.82
CA SER A 72 6.83 27.97 15.53
C SER A 72 5.88 27.72 14.36
N GLY A 73 6.15 26.68 13.58
CA GLY A 73 5.22 26.12 12.59
C GLY A 73 5.13 24.61 12.77
N SER A 74 3.98 24.02 12.46
CA SER A 74 3.83 22.57 12.46
C SER A 74 3.73 22.06 11.03
N THR A 75 4.38 20.95 10.73
CA THR A 75 4.18 20.22 9.47
C THR A 75 3.65 18.84 9.77
N ASP A 76 2.47 18.54 9.24
CA ASP A 76 1.90 17.21 9.29
C ASP A 76 2.57 16.32 8.25
N SER A 77 2.96 15.13 8.66
CA SER A 77 3.52 14.11 7.78
C SER A 77 2.91 12.75 8.10
N LEU A 78 2.58 12.01 7.04
CA LEU A 78 2.09 10.65 7.16
C LEU A 78 3.13 9.79 7.89
N SER A 79 2.72 9.19 9.00
CA SER A 79 3.49 8.22 9.76
C SER A 79 3.88 7.03 8.90
N SER A 80 4.92 6.32 9.34
CA SER A 80 5.22 4.98 8.80
C SER A 80 4.22 3.91 9.27
N VAL A 81 3.42 4.23 10.30
CA VAL A 81 2.34 3.39 10.80
C VAL A 81 1.06 3.71 10.03
N ILE A 82 0.43 2.67 9.49
CA ILE A 82 -0.92 2.73 8.92
C ILE A 82 -1.83 1.77 9.69
N THR A 83 -3.10 2.11 9.78
CA THR A 83 -4.12 1.22 10.33
C THR A 83 -4.87 0.57 9.18
N VAL A 84 -4.97 -0.75 9.21
CA VAL A 84 -5.69 -1.58 8.25
C VAL A 84 -6.93 -2.13 8.93
N THR A 85 -8.10 -1.80 8.40
CA THR A 85 -9.38 -2.33 8.89
C THR A 85 -9.85 -3.45 7.96
N LEU A 86 -9.92 -4.68 8.46
CA LEU A 86 -10.39 -5.87 7.75
C LEU A 86 -11.73 -6.33 8.33
N ASP A 87 -12.83 -6.12 7.63
CA ASP A 87 -14.19 -6.47 8.08
C ASP A 87 -14.51 -5.97 9.50
N GLY A 88 -14.05 -4.76 9.83
CA GLY A 88 -14.24 -4.13 11.13
C GLY A 88 -13.25 -4.54 12.22
N ARG A 89 -12.19 -5.30 11.88
CA ARG A 89 -11.08 -5.62 12.78
C ARG A 89 -9.82 -4.87 12.35
N GLU A 90 -9.17 -4.22 13.29
CA GLU A 90 -8.00 -3.38 13.02
C GLU A 90 -6.68 -4.15 13.18
N LEU A 91 -5.70 -3.74 12.37
CA LEU A 91 -4.30 -4.16 12.37
C LEU A 91 -3.46 -2.91 12.12
N ASP A 92 -2.52 -2.60 13.01
CA ASP A 92 -1.53 -1.57 12.74
C ASP A 92 -0.30 -2.17 12.06
N SER A 93 0.08 -1.61 10.92
CA SER A 93 1.26 -2.00 10.17
C SER A 93 2.27 -0.86 10.13
N CYS A 94 3.52 -1.16 10.49
CA CYS A 94 4.62 -0.21 10.44
C CYS A 94 5.78 -0.77 9.63
N GLY A 95 5.98 -0.24 8.43
CA GLY A 95 7.14 -0.57 7.61
C GLY A 95 7.00 -1.80 6.71
N ASP A 96 5.92 -2.56 6.81
CA ASP A 96 5.66 -3.71 5.92
C ASP A 96 5.22 -3.25 4.52
N THR A 97 5.49 -4.11 3.55
CA THR A 97 4.87 -4.05 2.22
C THR A 97 3.51 -4.72 2.32
N LEU A 98 2.42 -4.04 1.94
CA LEU A 98 1.09 -4.66 1.89
C LEU A 98 0.61 -4.77 0.44
N ILE A 99 0.12 -5.95 0.08
CA ILE A 99 -0.46 -6.22 -1.23
C ILE A 99 -1.89 -6.71 -1.01
N PHE A 100 -2.86 -6.04 -1.63
CA PHE A 100 -4.27 -6.42 -1.61
C PHE A 100 -4.69 -6.82 -3.00
N THR A 101 -5.02 -8.10 -3.17
CA THR A 101 -5.39 -8.66 -4.47
C THR A 101 -6.89 -8.93 -4.49
N GLU A 102 -7.62 -8.32 -5.43
CA GLU A 102 -9.06 -8.57 -5.58
C GLU A 102 -9.31 -10.03 -5.96
N ASP A 103 -10.35 -10.63 -5.40
CA ASP A 103 -10.79 -11.98 -5.75
C ASP A 103 -10.89 -12.19 -7.27
N GLY A 104 -10.22 -13.24 -7.74
CA GLY A 104 -10.14 -13.62 -9.15
C GLY A 104 -8.92 -13.05 -9.89
N LEU A 105 -8.10 -12.22 -9.24
CA LEU A 105 -6.76 -11.89 -9.69
C LEU A 105 -5.76 -12.78 -8.94
N GLU A 106 -4.96 -13.55 -9.68
CA GLU A 106 -3.98 -14.46 -9.08
C GLU A 106 -2.58 -14.16 -9.65
N PRO A 107 -1.53 -14.23 -8.82
CA PRO A 107 -0.17 -14.11 -9.32
C PRO A 107 0.15 -15.32 -10.20
N VAL A 108 0.76 -15.06 -11.35
CA VAL A 108 1.35 -16.11 -12.19
C VAL A 108 2.54 -16.75 -11.48
N LYS A 109 3.23 -15.98 -10.63
CA LYS A 109 4.31 -16.48 -9.79
C LYS A 109 4.34 -15.76 -8.44
N ASP A 110 4.43 -16.53 -7.37
CA ASP A 110 4.65 -16.04 -6.01
C ASP A 110 6.00 -16.58 -5.51
N PHE A 111 7.00 -15.70 -5.49
CA PHE A 111 8.35 -16.03 -5.03
C PHE A 111 8.44 -16.13 -3.51
N ALA A 112 7.63 -15.36 -2.78
CA ALA A 112 7.64 -15.35 -1.33
C ALA A 112 7.04 -16.64 -0.76
N ALA A 113 5.89 -17.08 -1.29
CA ALA A 113 5.29 -18.35 -0.88
C ALA A 113 6.16 -19.55 -1.28
N ASP A 114 6.82 -19.49 -2.44
CA ASP A 114 7.79 -20.52 -2.82
C ASP A 114 8.96 -20.57 -1.84
N ALA A 115 9.50 -19.42 -1.42
CA ALA A 115 10.59 -19.35 -0.45
C ALA A 115 10.22 -19.97 0.90
N LEU A 116 8.99 -19.76 1.38
CA LEU A 116 8.50 -20.43 2.60
C LEU A 116 8.48 -21.95 2.44
N LYS A 117 7.89 -22.48 1.36
CA LYS A 117 7.88 -23.93 1.07
C LYS A 117 9.29 -24.50 0.91
N SER A 118 10.21 -23.69 0.43
CA SER A 118 11.62 -24.01 0.21
C SER A 118 12.36 -24.28 1.53
N GLN A 119 12.05 -23.50 2.57
CA GLN A 119 12.64 -23.67 3.90
C GLN A 119 12.18 -24.97 4.55
N ASP A 120 10.92 -25.34 4.37
CA ASP A 120 10.37 -26.61 4.86
C ASP A 120 10.96 -27.84 4.14
N THR A 121 11.43 -27.67 2.90
CA THR A 121 11.91 -28.78 2.04
C THR A 121 13.41 -28.79 1.81
N GLY A 122 14.17 -27.82 2.37
CA GLY A 122 15.63 -27.69 2.21
C GLY A 122 16.09 -27.39 0.78
N LYS A 123 15.18 -26.97 -0.11
CA LYS A 123 15.42 -26.77 -1.54
C LYS A 123 15.56 -25.27 -1.80
N THR A 124 16.68 -24.78 -2.31
CA THR A 124 16.85 -23.33 -2.53
C THR A 124 15.91 -22.82 -3.64
N THR A 125 14.97 -21.94 -3.29
CA THR A 125 14.21 -21.19 -4.30
C THR A 125 14.90 -19.86 -4.60
N GLY A 126 15.38 -19.73 -5.84
CA GLY A 126 15.37 -18.44 -6.52
C GLY A 126 16.35 -17.36 -6.04
N THR A 127 17.62 -17.69 -5.79
CA THR A 127 18.66 -16.65 -5.73
C THR A 127 18.95 -16.12 -7.14
N GLY A 128 18.80 -14.83 -7.37
CA GLY A 128 19.12 -14.19 -8.65
C GLY A 128 18.54 -12.79 -8.76
N SER A 129 19.01 -12.01 -9.73
CA SER A 129 18.40 -10.70 -10.00
C SER A 129 16.95 -10.87 -10.46
N THR A 130 16.15 -9.81 -10.32
CA THR A 130 14.76 -9.78 -10.81
C THR A 130 14.68 -10.23 -12.28
N SER A 131 15.58 -9.76 -13.14
CA SER A 131 15.59 -10.15 -14.57
C SER A 131 15.85 -11.65 -14.77
N GLN A 132 16.78 -12.24 -14.00
CA GLN A 132 17.04 -13.69 -14.08
C GLN A 132 15.83 -14.50 -13.63
N LEU A 133 15.14 -14.06 -12.57
CA LEU A 133 13.91 -14.68 -12.10
C LEU A 133 12.81 -14.59 -13.16
N LEU A 134 12.55 -13.41 -13.72
CA LEU A 134 11.51 -13.23 -14.74
C LEU A 134 11.78 -14.04 -16.00
N ASN A 135 13.02 -14.05 -16.52
CA ASN A 135 13.38 -14.84 -17.71
C ASN A 135 13.17 -16.35 -17.50
N ARG A 136 13.42 -16.87 -16.29
CA ARG A 136 13.16 -18.29 -15.96
C ARG A 136 11.68 -18.67 -16.07
N TYR A 137 10.77 -17.72 -15.86
CA TYR A 137 9.33 -17.95 -15.86
C TYR A 137 8.63 -17.31 -17.08
N LYS A 138 9.39 -16.85 -18.09
CA LYS A 138 8.83 -16.13 -19.24
C LYS A 138 7.73 -16.89 -19.98
N ASP A 139 7.86 -18.20 -20.06
CA ASP A 139 6.90 -19.07 -20.75
C ASP A 139 5.59 -19.23 -19.97
N SER A 140 5.59 -18.95 -18.66
CA SER A 140 4.38 -18.92 -17.83
C SER A 140 3.57 -17.63 -18.05
N PHE A 141 4.18 -16.57 -18.59
CA PHE A 141 3.48 -15.32 -18.84
C PHE A 141 2.67 -15.40 -20.14
N ALA A 142 1.39 -15.76 -20.05
CA ALA A 142 0.50 -15.87 -21.22
C ALA A 142 0.02 -14.51 -21.79
N LYS A 143 0.22 -13.41 -21.08
CA LYS A 143 -0.31 -12.07 -21.40
C LYS A 143 0.78 -11.08 -21.82
N LYS A 144 0.37 -9.97 -22.44
CA LYS A 144 1.27 -8.95 -23.02
C LYS A 144 2.14 -8.25 -22.00
N HIS A 145 1.58 -7.89 -20.84
CA HIS A 145 2.27 -7.12 -19.82
C HIS A 145 2.55 -7.99 -18.61
N VAL A 146 3.73 -7.81 -18.03
CA VAL A 146 4.17 -8.48 -16.79
C VAL A 146 4.34 -7.40 -15.73
N VAL A 147 3.67 -7.57 -14.60
CA VAL A 147 3.79 -6.70 -13.42
C VAL A 147 4.57 -7.46 -12.37
N VAL A 148 5.76 -6.96 -12.01
CA VAL A 148 6.55 -7.52 -10.92
C VAL A 148 6.47 -6.60 -9.71
N ILE A 149 5.99 -7.14 -8.59
CA ILE A 149 6.00 -6.47 -7.29
C ILE A 149 7.25 -6.94 -6.53
N LYS A 150 7.92 -6.01 -5.89
CA LYS A 150 9.16 -6.22 -5.15
C LYS A 150 9.04 -5.58 -3.78
N SER A 151 9.73 -6.17 -2.81
CA SER A 151 9.93 -5.57 -1.50
C SER A 151 10.63 -4.22 -1.62
N GLN A 152 10.65 -3.47 -0.51
CA GLN A 152 11.40 -2.21 -0.42
C GLN A 152 12.89 -2.40 -0.74
N MET A 153 13.47 -3.55 -0.39
CA MET A 153 14.87 -3.92 -0.70
C MET A 153 15.06 -4.46 -2.13
N GLY A 154 14.00 -4.56 -2.93
CA GLY A 154 14.07 -4.96 -4.34
C GLY A 154 13.93 -6.46 -4.58
N THR A 155 13.70 -7.27 -3.56
CA THR A 155 13.42 -8.70 -3.70
C THR A 155 12.07 -8.92 -4.40
N PRO A 156 12.00 -9.66 -5.51
CA PRO A 156 10.72 -10.01 -6.13
C PRO A 156 9.81 -10.79 -5.18
N ILE A 157 8.55 -10.37 -5.08
CA ILE A 157 7.53 -10.96 -4.22
C ILE A 157 6.53 -11.75 -5.08
N GLU A 158 5.76 -11.03 -5.90
CA GLU A 158 4.70 -11.59 -6.74
C GLU A 158 4.81 -11.04 -8.17
N VAL A 159 4.36 -11.84 -9.14
CA VAL A 159 4.31 -11.48 -10.55
C VAL A 159 2.90 -11.74 -11.08
N PHE A 160 2.29 -10.69 -11.62
CA PHE A 160 1.02 -10.74 -12.33
C PHE A 160 1.26 -10.53 -13.82
N ASN A 161 0.30 -10.91 -14.66
CA ASN A 161 0.31 -10.56 -16.06
C ASN A 161 -1.10 -10.18 -16.55
N GLY A 162 -1.18 -9.33 -17.56
CA GLY A 162 -2.45 -8.87 -18.12
C GLY A 162 -2.29 -8.33 -19.54
N ASP A 163 -3.37 -8.33 -20.29
CA ASP A 163 -3.42 -7.68 -21.60
C ASP A 163 -3.61 -6.16 -21.47
N THR A 164 -4.24 -5.70 -20.38
CA THR A 164 -4.43 -4.28 -20.05
C THR A 164 -4.00 -4.02 -18.62
N ILE A 165 -3.04 -3.10 -18.44
CA ILE A 165 -2.60 -2.63 -17.13
C ILE A 165 -2.88 -1.13 -17.01
N LYS A 166 -3.56 -0.72 -15.94
CA LYS A 166 -3.73 0.70 -15.58
C LYS A 166 -3.20 0.91 -14.16
N TRP A 167 -2.77 2.13 -13.86
CA TRP A 167 -2.35 2.50 -12.51
C TRP A 167 -2.86 3.89 -12.16
N ASP A 168 -3.10 4.10 -10.89
CA ASP A 168 -3.56 5.36 -10.32
C ASP A 168 -3.10 5.47 -8.85
N ILE A 169 -3.03 6.68 -8.34
CA ILE A 169 -2.72 6.96 -6.92
C ILE A 169 -3.97 7.62 -6.34
N ASP A 170 -4.54 6.99 -5.32
CA ASP A 170 -5.71 7.53 -4.63
C ASP A 170 -5.25 8.52 -3.57
N ASP A 171 -5.69 9.77 -3.70
CA ASP A 171 -5.37 10.84 -2.75
C ASP A 171 -5.92 10.56 -1.35
N ASN A 172 -6.91 9.66 -1.21
CA ASN A 172 -7.50 9.31 0.09
C ASN A 172 -6.85 8.09 0.75
N LEU A 173 -5.85 7.46 0.11
CA LEU A 173 -5.17 6.29 0.66
C LEU A 173 -3.72 6.61 1.04
N PRO A 174 -3.23 6.10 2.19
CA PRO A 174 -1.87 6.37 2.62
C PRO A 174 -0.85 5.73 1.66
N LYS A 175 -0.12 6.55 0.89
CA LYS A 175 0.98 6.13 -0.01
C LYS A 175 0.72 4.78 -0.71
N THR A 176 -0.46 4.63 -1.27
CA THR A 176 -0.93 3.37 -1.88
C THR A 176 -1.12 3.57 -3.37
N THR A 177 -0.58 2.65 -4.17
CA THR A 177 -0.81 2.62 -5.61
C THR A 177 -1.90 1.61 -5.92
N ARG A 178 -2.89 2.02 -6.72
CA ARG A 178 -3.90 1.13 -7.29
C ARG A 178 -3.44 0.71 -8.68
N LEU A 179 -3.22 -0.59 -8.88
CA LEU A 179 -3.06 -1.20 -10.19
C LEU A 179 -4.37 -1.90 -10.59
N MET A 180 -4.70 -1.87 -11.88
CA MET A 180 -5.76 -2.68 -12.47
C MET A 180 -5.18 -3.59 -13.54
N VAL A 181 -5.34 -4.89 -13.36
CA VAL A 181 -4.88 -5.95 -14.28
C VAL A 181 -6.12 -6.60 -14.89
N ASP A 182 -6.34 -6.42 -16.20
CA ASP A 182 -7.49 -6.96 -16.92
C ASP A 182 -8.86 -6.66 -16.25
N GLY A 183 -8.97 -5.48 -15.63
CA GLY A 183 -10.18 -5.01 -14.95
C GLY A 183 -10.32 -5.45 -13.49
N LYS A 184 -9.32 -6.14 -12.93
CA LYS A 184 -9.24 -6.53 -11.51
C LYS A 184 -8.25 -5.68 -10.75
N THR A 185 -8.59 -5.32 -9.51
CA THR A 185 -7.82 -4.36 -8.73
C THR A 185 -6.75 -5.03 -7.87
N LEU A 186 -5.61 -4.37 -7.77
CA LEU A 186 -4.45 -4.72 -6.98
C LEU A 186 -3.96 -3.45 -6.27
N TYR A 187 -4.11 -3.37 -4.95
CA TYR A 187 -3.56 -2.26 -4.17
C TYR A 187 -2.19 -2.63 -3.60
N ILE A 188 -1.26 -1.70 -3.70
CA ILE A 188 0.13 -1.87 -3.29
C ILE A 188 0.50 -0.73 -2.35
N HIS A 189 0.72 -1.05 -1.08
CA HIS A 189 1.27 -0.13 -0.10
C HIS A 189 2.75 -0.44 0.12
N ARG A 190 3.60 0.61 0.04
CA ARG A 190 5.01 0.56 0.43
C ARG A 190 5.84 -0.55 -0.26
N ALA A 191 5.63 -0.74 -1.56
CA ALA A 191 6.40 -1.66 -2.39
C ALA A 191 7.06 -0.95 -3.58
N ASN A 192 8.02 -1.63 -4.20
CA ASN A 192 8.51 -1.27 -5.52
C ASN A 192 7.77 -2.11 -6.56
N PHE A 193 7.35 -1.55 -7.70
CA PHE A 193 6.80 -2.33 -8.80
C PHE A 193 7.38 -1.91 -10.16
N GLN A 194 7.35 -2.83 -11.12
CA GLN A 194 7.69 -2.54 -12.51
C GLN A 194 6.68 -3.23 -13.44
N ILE A 195 6.25 -2.52 -14.47
CA ILE A 195 5.41 -3.03 -15.55
C ILE A 195 6.29 -3.16 -16.79
N LEU A 196 6.34 -4.35 -17.38
CA LEU A 196 7.20 -4.68 -18.50
C LEU A 196 6.34 -5.22 -19.64
N ASP A 197 6.76 -4.96 -20.88
CA ASP A 197 6.31 -5.75 -22.01
C ASP A 197 6.97 -7.14 -21.92
N LYS A 198 6.18 -8.21 -22.08
CA LYS A 198 6.69 -9.58 -22.05
C LYS A 198 7.82 -9.78 -23.05
N ASP A 199 7.75 -9.15 -24.22
CA ASP A 199 8.75 -9.28 -25.28
C ASP A 199 10.09 -8.62 -24.92
N SER A 200 10.16 -7.88 -23.81
CA SER A 200 11.41 -7.35 -23.24
C SER A 200 12.19 -8.40 -22.42
N LEU A 201 11.59 -9.57 -22.15
CA LEU A 201 12.25 -10.68 -21.46
C LEU A 201 13.05 -11.54 -22.44
N GLN A 202 14.19 -12.06 -22.00
CA GLN A 202 15.16 -12.80 -22.84
C GLN A 202 15.04 -14.31 -22.67
#